data_AF-A0A2V8D265-F1
#
_entry.id   AF-A0A2V8D265-F1
#
_cell.length_a   1.000
_cell.length_b   1.000
_cell.length_c   1.000
_cell.angle_alpha   90.00
_cell.angle_beta   90.00
_cell.angle_gamma   90.00
#
_symmetry.space_group_name_H-M   'P 1'
#
loop_
_entity.id
_entity.type
_entity.pdbx_description
1 polymer ?
#
loop_
_entity_poly.entity_id
_entity_poly.type
_entity_poly.pdbx_seq_one_letter_code
_entity_poly.pdbx_strand_id
1 'polypeptide(L)'
;MEIAERCFVPADLDGVWLVVAAATPEVNRAVADAAEARRIFVNAVDDPANASAFLSGVVRRDGVTIAISTSGEAPALTALLREALDAVLPADLRAWVSHARDERVIWRRERVPIEQRKPLLLRSLNRLYPSTLDRPADSCGDTDTTRTRAIEDGDTCVPWLHAPEDSWL
;
A
#
# COMPACT_ATOMS: atom_id res chain seq x y z
N MET A 1 -17.74 -22.45 3.06
CA MET A 1 -16.93 -22.81 1.88
C MET A 1 -17.61 -24.00 1.24
N GLU A 2 -18.11 -23.84 0.02
CA GLU A 2 -18.79 -24.87 -0.75
C GLU A 2 -17.86 -25.29 -1.89
N ILE A 3 -17.74 -26.59 -2.15
CA ILE A 3 -16.89 -27.16 -3.19
C ILE A 3 -17.78 -28.02 -4.07
N ALA A 4 -17.74 -27.79 -5.38
CA ALA A 4 -18.48 -28.57 -6.36
C ALA A 4 -17.50 -29.29 -7.29
N GLU A 5 -17.49 -30.62 -7.25
CA GLU A 5 -16.66 -31.46 -8.12
C GLU A 5 -17.38 -31.74 -9.44
N ARG A 6 -17.36 -30.75 -10.34
CA ARG A 6 -17.98 -30.81 -11.67
C ARG A 6 -17.37 -29.78 -12.60
N CYS A 7 -17.70 -29.87 -13.89
CA CYS A 7 -17.36 -28.83 -14.85
C CYS A 7 -18.06 -27.49 -14.52
N PHE A 8 -17.41 -26.39 -14.92
CA PHE A 8 -17.98 -25.06 -14.86
C PHE A 8 -19.27 -24.97 -15.68
N VAL A 9 -20.28 -24.31 -15.12
CA VAL A 9 -21.47 -23.87 -15.86
C VAL A 9 -21.69 -22.38 -15.61
N PRO A 10 -22.22 -21.61 -16.59
CA PRO A 10 -22.37 -20.15 -16.44
C PRO A 10 -23.20 -19.70 -15.23
N ALA A 11 -24.10 -20.55 -14.72
CA ALA A 11 -24.88 -20.27 -13.50
C ALA A 11 -24.02 -20.23 -12.23
N ASP A 12 -22.80 -20.78 -12.27
CA ASP A 12 -21.83 -20.67 -11.16
C ASP A 12 -21.43 -19.20 -10.89
N LEU A 13 -21.69 -18.30 -11.84
CA LEU A 13 -21.41 -16.87 -11.73
C LEU A 13 -22.59 -16.06 -11.18
N ASP A 14 -23.72 -16.70 -10.88
CA ASP A 14 -24.90 -15.98 -10.39
C ASP A 14 -24.65 -15.41 -8.99
N GLY A 15 -24.76 -14.07 -8.86
CA GLY A 15 -24.49 -13.35 -7.61
C GLY A 15 -23.00 -13.14 -7.29
N VAL A 16 -22.09 -13.52 -8.20
CA VAL A 16 -20.64 -13.36 -8.02
C VAL A 16 -20.20 -11.96 -8.47
N TRP A 17 -19.22 -11.39 -7.77
CA TRP A 17 -18.64 -10.07 -8.10
C TRP A 17 -17.21 -10.15 -8.65
N LEU A 18 -16.48 -11.21 -8.30
CA LEU A 18 -15.10 -11.47 -8.70
C LEU A 18 -14.90 -12.97 -8.86
N VAL A 19 -14.26 -13.38 -9.96
CA VAL A 19 -13.90 -14.77 -10.25
C VAL A 19 -12.39 -14.88 -10.42
N VAL A 20 -11.82 -15.96 -9.88
CA VAL A 20 -10.46 -16.39 -10.21
C VAL A 20 -10.57 -17.61 -11.10
N ALA A 21 -10.16 -17.47 -12.36
CA ALA A 21 -10.14 -18.57 -13.33
C ALA A 21 -8.71 -19.15 -13.37
N ALA A 22 -8.54 -20.39 -12.93
CA ALA A 22 -7.25 -21.07 -12.85
C ALA A 22 -7.36 -22.49 -13.42
N ALA A 23 -7.94 -22.59 -14.62
CA ALA A 23 -8.19 -23.86 -15.32
C ALA A 23 -7.48 -23.87 -16.69
N THR A 24 -7.91 -24.75 -17.59
CA THR A 24 -7.40 -24.77 -18.97
C THR A 24 -7.83 -23.50 -19.73
N PRO A 25 -7.11 -23.08 -20.79
CA PRO A 25 -7.45 -21.89 -21.56
C PRO A 25 -8.91 -21.87 -22.08
N GLU A 26 -9.45 -23.05 -22.43
CA GLU A 26 -10.82 -23.18 -22.91
C GLU A 26 -11.84 -22.87 -21.82
N VAL A 27 -11.59 -23.36 -20.59
CA VAL A 27 -12.45 -23.08 -19.43
C VAL A 27 -12.31 -21.63 -19.00
N ASN A 28 -11.09 -21.09 -18.96
CA ASN A 28 -10.85 -19.68 -18.62
C ASN A 28 -11.59 -18.74 -19.58
N ARG A 29 -11.55 -19.03 -20.88
CA ARG A 29 -12.34 -18.29 -21.88
C ARG A 29 -13.84 -18.40 -21.64
N ALA A 30 -14.37 -19.59 -21.37
CA ALA A 30 -15.79 -19.76 -21.08
C ALA A 30 -16.23 -18.99 -19.82
N VAL A 31 -15.37 -18.95 -18.80
CA VAL A 31 -15.58 -18.13 -17.60
C VAL A 31 -15.56 -16.64 -17.96
N ALA A 32 -14.57 -16.18 -18.73
CA ALA A 32 -14.45 -14.80 -19.15
C ALA A 32 -15.65 -14.32 -19.96
N ASP A 33 -16.09 -15.09 -20.96
CA ASP A 33 -17.27 -14.78 -21.79
C ASP A 33 -18.55 -14.69 -20.92
N ALA A 34 -18.74 -15.64 -19.99
CA ALA A 34 -19.90 -15.65 -19.10
C ALA A 34 -19.87 -14.51 -18.07
N ALA A 35 -18.68 -14.14 -17.59
CA ALA A 35 -18.47 -13.06 -16.64
C ALA A 35 -18.65 -11.68 -17.29
N GLU A 36 -18.14 -11.48 -18.49
CA GLU A 36 -18.27 -10.22 -19.25
C GLU A 36 -19.74 -9.88 -19.48
N ALA A 37 -20.55 -10.87 -19.90
CA ALA A 37 -21.99 -10.70 -20.06
C ALA A 37 -22.72 -10.24 -18.77
N ARG A 38 -22.14 -10.52 -17.61
CA ARG A 38 -22.66 -10.17 -16.27
C ARG A 38 -21.94 -9.00 -15.62
N ARG A 39 -20.92 -8.42 -16.26
CA ARG A 39 -20.02 -7.37 -15.72
C ARG A 39 -19.31 -7.81 -14.43
N ILE A 40 -18.82 -9.04 -14.41
CA ILE A 40 -18.07 -9.63 -13.30
C ILE A 40 -16.57 -9.51 -13.58
N PHE A 41 -15.79 -9.12 -12.58
CA PHE A 41 -14.33 -9.07 -12.70
C PHE A 41 -13.75 -10.49 -12.74
N VAL A 42 -12.78 -10.71 -13.63
CA VAL A 42 -12.10 -11.98 -13.81
C VAL A 42 -10.60 -11.79 -13.66
N ASN A 43 -10.01 -12.51 -12.70
CA ASN A 43 -8.57 -12.74 -12.65
C ASN A 43 -8.29 -14.12 -13.26
N ALA A 44 -7.89 -14.15 -14.52
CA ALA A 44 -7.49 -15.37 -15.20
C ALA A 44 -5.99 -15.62 -14.99
N VAL A 45 -5.68 -16.66 -14.21
CA VAL A 45 -4.32 -17.03 -13.82
C VAL A 45 -3.55 -17.53 -15.03
N ASP A 46 -2.36 -16.96 -15.25
CA ASP A 46 -1.48 -17.26 -16.39
C ASP A 46 -2.13 -17.07 -17.77
N ASP A 47 -3.26 -16.37 -17.84
CA ASP A 47 -4.05 -16.16 -19.06
C ASP A 47 -4.55 -14.70 -19.15
N PRO A 48 -3.63 -13.74 -19.38
CA PRO A 48 -3.96 -12.31 -19.38
C PRO A 48 -4.95 -11.91 -20.47
N ALA A 49 -5.10 -12.72 -21.53
CA ALA A 49 -6.05 -12.46 -22.61
C ALA A 49 -7.52 -12.59 -22.15
N ASN A 50 -7.77 -13.39 -21.11
CA ASN A 50 -9.10 -13.63 -20.54
C ASN A 50 -9.29 -12.95 -19.17
N ALA A 51 -8.35 -12.10 -18.74
CA ALA A 51 -8.43 -11.37 -17.48
C ALA A 51 -9.02 -9.97 -17.68
N SER A 52 -9.95 -9.58 -16.81
CA SER A 52 -10.45 -8.19 -16.68
C SER A 52 -10.01 -7.51 -15.38
N ALA A 53 -9.36 -8.26 -14.48
CA ALA A 53 -8.75 -7.79 -13.26
C ALA A 53 -7.42 -8.50 -13.00
N PHE A 54 -6.45 -7.78 -12.45
CA PHE A 54 -5.11 -8.30 -12.17
C PHE A 54 -4.80 -8.20 -10.67
N LEU A 55 -4.17 -9.25 -10.14
CA LEU A 55 -3.61 -9.17 -8.80
C LEU A 55 -2.41 -8.22 -8.79
N SER A 56 -2.24 -7.53 -7.66
CA SER A 56 -1.24 -6.49 -7.45
C SER A 56 -0.38 -6.83 -6.24
N GLY A 57 0.84 -6.31 -6.18
CA GLY A 57 1.61 -6.30 -4.94
C GLY A 57 0.92 -5.37 -3.94
N VAL A 58 0.64 -5.84 -2.72
CA VAL A 58 -0.05 -5.01 -1.73
C VAL A 58 0.77 -4.91 -0.46
N VAL A 59 1.00 -3.69 0.01
CA VAL A 59 1.48 -3.38 1.36
C VAL A 59 0.27 -3.01 2.21
N ARG A 60 0.10 -3.66 3.36
CA ARG A 60 -0.94 -3.34 4.35
C ARG A 60 -0.30 -3.16 5.71
N ARG A 61 -0.28 -1.92 6.21
CA ARG A 61 0.31 -1.63 7.51
C ARG A 61 -0.43 -0.50 8.22
N ASP A 62 -0.83 -0.76 9.46
CA ASP A 62 -1.40 0.24 10.39
C ASP A 62 -2.50 1.15 9.82
N GLY A 63 -3.36 0.61 8.95
CA GLY A 63 -4.46 1.35 8.35
C GLY A 63 -4.14 2.03 7.02
N VAL A 64 -2.93 1.86 6.49
CA VAL A 64 -2.54 2.25 5.14
C VAL A 64 -2.49 1.01 4.24
N THR A 65 -3.05 1.13 3.03
CA THR A 65 -2.96 0.12 1.98
C THR A 65 -2.37 0.75 0.73
N ILE A 66 -1.30 0.16 0.20
CA ILE A 66 -0.67 0.56 -1.07
C ILE A 66 -0.75 -0.63 -2.01
N ALA A 67 -1.36 -0.44 -3.18
CA ALA A 67 -1.41 -1.43 -4.24
C ALA A 67 -0.48 -1.01 -5.39
N ILE A 68 0.40 -1.91 -5.81
CA ILE A 68 1.36 -1.72 -6.90
C ILE A 68 1.03 -2.72 -8.01
N SER A 69 0.86 -2.22 -9.22
CA SER A 69 0.58 -3.04 -10.39
C SER A 69 1.42 -2.59 -11.57
N THR A 70 1.81 -3.58 -12.37
CA THR A 70 2.44 -3.41 -13.70
C THR A 70 1.51 -3.92 -14.79
N SER A 71 0.19 -3.94 -14.54
CA SER A 71 -0.82 -4.52 -15.45
C SER A 71 -0.53 -5.99 -15.82
N GLY A 72 0.12 -6.73 -14.92
CA GLY A 72 0.54 -8.11 -15.15
C GLY A 72 1.82 -8.28 -15.98
N GLU A 73 2.43 -7.19 -16.48
CA GLU A 73 3.61 -7.27 -17.37
C GLU A 73 4.89 -7.67 -16.63
N ALA A 74 5.04 -7.28 -15.35
CA ALA A 74 6.25 -7.55 -14.58
C ALA A 74 5.95 -7.93 -13.12
N PRO A 75 5.53 -9.18 -12.85
CA PRO A 75 5.23 -9.65 -11.50
C PRO A 75 6.42 -9.55 -10.54
N ALA A 76 7.62 -9.89 -11.00
CA ALA A 76 8.85 -9.81 -10.19
C ALA A 76 9.18 -8.35 -9.80
N LEU A 77 9.06 -7.40 -10.74
CA LEU A 77 9.25 -5.98 -10.45
C LEU A 77 8.21 -5.48 -9.43
N THR A 78 6.97 -5.92 -9.58
CA THR A 78 5.88 -5.59 -8.65
C THR A 78 6.19 -6.05 -7.22
N ALA A 79 6.77 -7.25 -7.06
CA ALA A 79 7.20 -7.77 -5.77
C ALA A 79 8.35 -6.95 -5.15
N LEU A 80 9.36 -6.60 -5.96
CA LEU A 80 10.49 -5.76 -5.51
C LEU A 80 10.03 -4.37 -5.05
N LEU A 81 9.13 -3.72 -5.80
CA LEU A 81 8.57 -2.41 -5.44
C LEU A 81 7.75 -2.49 -4.14
N ARG A 82 6.97 -3.55 -3.95
CA ARG A 82 6.24 -3.80 -2.71
C ARG A 82 7.18 -3.90 -1.51
N GLU A 83 8.26 -4.65 -1.63
CA GLU A 83 9.25 -4.82 -0.56
C GLU A 83 9.97 -3.52 -0.24
N ALA A 84 10.39 -2.78 -1.27
CA ALA A 84 11.02 -1.48 -1.11
C ALA A 84 10.09 -0.47 -0.41
N LEU A 85 8.82 -0.41 -0.82
CA LEU A 85 7.85 0.49 -0.20
C LEU A 85 7.54 0.10 1.24
N ASP A 86 7.39 -1.20 1.53
CA ASP A 86 7.18 -1.65 2.91
C ASP A 86 8.38 -1.29 3.80
N ALA A 87 9.61 -1.44 3.31
CA ALA A 87 10.81 -1.09 4.07
C ALA A 87 10.95 0.42 4.34
N VAL A 88 10.49 1.28 3.43
CA VAL A 88 10.63 2.75 3.54
C VAL A 88 9.53 3.40 4.39
N LEU A 89 8.38 2.74 4.53
CA LEU A 89 7.32 3.27 5.37
C LEU A 89 7.79 3.37 6.85
N PRO A 90 7.32 4.34 7.64
CA PRO A 90 7.68 4.49 9.05
C PRO A 90 7.12 3.38 9.95
N ALA A 91 7.87 2.95 10.96
CA ALA A 91 7.43 1.92 11.90
C ALA A 91 6.18 2.32 12.70
N ASP A 92 5.99 3.62 12.95
CA ASP A 92 4.89 4.21 13.70
C ASP A 92 3.80 4.81 12.78
N LEU A 93 3.63 4.26 11.58
CA LEU A 93 2.62 4.71 10.60
C LEU A 93 1.20 4.82 11.18
N ARG A 94 0.89 4.00 12.20
CA ARG A 94 -0.34 4.10 13.00
C ARG A 94 -0.58 5.49 13.59
N ALA A 95 0.47 6.13 14.10
CA ALA A 95 0.41 7.46 14.69
C ALA A 95 0.00 8.48 13.63
N TRP A 96 0.51 8.36 12.41
CA TRP A 96 0.18 9.27 11.30
C TRP A 96 -1.28 9.17 10.92
N VAL A 97 -1.78 7.93 10.75
CA VAL A 97 -3.17 7.68 10.40
C VAL A 97 -4.11 8.20 11.48
N SER A 98 -3.76 7.99 12.76
CA SER A 98 -4.54 8.48 13.90
C SER A 98 -4.56 10.01 13.94
N HIS A 99 -3.40 10.64 13.82
CA HIS A 99 -3.27 12.10 13.82
C HIS A 99 -4.04 12.76 12.66
N ALA A 100 -3.88 12.22 11.44
CA ALA A 100 -4.60 12.72 10.26
C ALA A 100 -6.12 12.58 10.42
N ARG A 101 -6.60 11.52 11.08
CA ARG A 101 -8.02 11.32 11.36
C ARG A 101 -8.55 12.39 12.34
N ASP A 102 -7.78 12.70 13.37
CA ASP A 102 -8.16 13.71 14.38
C ASP A 102 -8.21 15.12 13.78
N GLU A 103 -7.19 15.50 13.00
CA GLU A 103 -7.17 16.78 12.28
C GLU A 103 -8.34 16.92 11.31
N ARG A 104 -8.71 15.84 10.60
CA ARG A 104 -9.88 15.84 9.70
C ARG A 104 -11.19 16.16 10.42
N VAL A 105 -11.34 15.82 11.71
CA VAL A 105 -12.52 16.20 12.50
C VAL A 105 -12.52 17.71 12.73
N ILE A 106 -11.38 18.27 13.14
CA ILE A 106 -11.22 19.71 13.41
C ILE A 106 -11.46 20.52 12.13
N TRP A 107 -10.81 20.16 11.02
CA TRP A 107 -10.94 20.86 9.75
C TRP A 107 -12.37 20.89 9.20
N ARG A 108 -13.15 19.83 9.44
CA ARG A 108 -14.57 19.80 9.05
C ARG A 108 -15.41 20.74 9.90
N ARG A 109 -15.17 20.78 11.22
CA ARG A 109 -15.85 21.70 12.14
C ARG A 109 -15.52 23.16 11.81
N GLU A 110 -14.25 23.45 11.53
CA GLU A 110 -13.74 24.80 11.30
C GLU A 110 -13.83 25.24 9.82
N ARG A 111 -14.28 24.34 8.93
CA ARG A 111 -14.38 24.59 7.48
C ARG A 111 -13.05 25.02 6.85
N VAL A 112 -11.96 24.39 7.26
CA VAL A 112 -10.62 24.65 6.70
C VAL A 112 -10.62 24.36 5.19
N PRO A 113 -10.18 25.30 4.34
CA PRO A 113 -10.11 25.13 2.89
C PRO A 113 -9.24 23.94 2.47
N ILE A 114 -9.59 23.27 1.37
CA ILE A 114 -8.96 21.99 1.00
C ILE A 114 -7.48 22.12 0.67
N GLU A 115 -7.11 23.24 0.04
CA GLU A 115 -5.76 23.60 -0.35
C GLU A 115 -4.81 23.80 0.84
N GLN A 116 -5.37 24.10 2.03
CA GLN A 116 -4.59 24.30 3.25
C GLN A 116 -4.34 22.99 4.02
N ARG A 117 -5.11 21.93 3.73
CA ARG A 117 -5.09 20.70 4.54
C ARG A 117 -3.79 19.91 4.42
N LYS A 118 -3.25 19.76 3.20
CA LYS A 118 -1.98 19.02 2.98
C LYS A 118 -0.80 19.73 3.68
N PRO A 119 -0.58 21.05 3.50
CA PRO A 119 0.48 21.76 4.23
C PRO A 119 0.32 21.69 5.76
N LEU A 120 -0.91 21.83 6.27
CA LEU A 120 -1.17 21.73 7.70
C LEU A 120 -0.85 20.34 8.24
N LEU A 121 -1.27 19.27 7.52
CA LEU A 121 -0.96 17.89 7.90
C LEU A 121 0.54 17.66 7.96
N LEU A 122 1.26 18.06 6.91
CA LEU A 122 2.71 17.87 6.82
C LEU A 122 3.43 18.55 7.99
N ARG A 123 3.09 19.81 8.29
CA ARG A 123 3.63 20.53 9.44
C ARG A 123 3.30 19.82 10.76
N SER A 124 2.11 19.24 10.87
CA SER A 124 1.70 18.52 12.06
C SER A 124 2.45 17.21 12.25
N LEU A 125 2.59 16.41 11.19
CA LEU A 125 3.37 15.17 11.22
C LEU A 125 4.85 15.44 11.48
N ASN A 126 5.41 16.50 10.90
CA ASN A 126 6.79 16.93 11.20
C ASN A 126 7.02 17.24 12.68
N ARG A 127 6.00 17.70 13.41
CA ARG A 127 6.10 17.92 14.87
C ARG A 127 6.14 16.62 15.68
N LEU A 128 5.73 15.49 15.12
CA LEU A 128 5.84 14.18 15.78
C LEU A 128 7.30 13.68 15.81
N TYR A 129 8.14 14.19 14.89
CA TYR A 129 9.55 13.83 14.78
C TYR A 129 10.42 15.06 14.97
N PRO A 130 10.65 15.51 16.22
CA PRO A 130 11.69 16.50 16.47
C PRO A 130 13.02 15.96 15.92
N SER A 131 13.62 16.71 15.02
CA SER A 131 14.82 16.29 14.28
C SER A 131 15.93 15.85 15.23
N THR A 132 16.48 14.66 15.01
CA THR A 132 17.73 14.21 15.65
C THR A 132 18.94 15.11 15.31
N LEU A 133 18.78 16.03 14.35
CA LEU A 133 19.74 17.08 14.01
C LEU A 133 19.90 18.16 15.10
N ASP A 134 19.03 18.17 16.12
CA ASP A 134 19.09 19.14 17.23
C ASP A 134 19.74 18.55 18.51
N ARG A 135 20.31 17.34 18.43
CA ARG A 135 21.09 16.78 19.55
C ARG A 135 22.46 17.47 19.56
N PRO A 136 22.84 18.19 20.65
CA PRO A 136 24.15 18.82 20.73
C PRO A 136 25.26 17.77 20.54
N ALA A 137 26.31 18.14 19.82
CA ALA A 137 27.46 17.28 19.46
C ALA A 137 28.31 16.81 20.66
N ASP A 138 27.86 17.04 21.89
CA ASP A 138 28.61 16.83 23.12
C ASP A 138 28.21 15.51 23.81
N SER A 139 28.37 14.39 23.11
CA SER A 139 28.49 13.09 23.79
C SER A 139 29.24 12.03 22.98
N CYS A 140 30.08 12.42 22.02
CA CYS A 140 30.99 11.47 21.37
C CYS A 140 32.28 11.37 22.20
N GLY A 141 32.17 10.66 23.32
CA GLY A 141 33.32 10.08 23.99
C GLY A 141 33.88 8.97 23.10
N ASP A 142 35.13 9.16 22.72
CA ASP A 142 36.02 8.25 22.01
C ASP A 142 35.84 6.79 22.45
N THR A 143 35.47 5.91 21.50
CA THR A 143 36.16 4.64 21.23
C THR A 143 35.43 3.82 20.16
N ASP A 144 36.20 3.55 19.10
CA ASP A 144 36.36 2.25 18.45
C ASP A 144 35.27 1.71 17.49
N THR A 145 35.73 1.63 16.25
CA THR A 145 35.49 0.70 15.16
C THR A 145 34.57 -0.50 15.45
N THR A 146 33.68 -0.77 14.49
CA THR A 146 32.85 -1.98 14.37
C THR A 146 31.57 -1.95 15.20
N ARG A 147 30.47 -1.46 14.61
CA ARG A 147 29.12 -1.79 15.08
C ARG A 147 28.11 -1.74 13.95
N THR A 148 27.87 -2.91 13.37
CA THR A 148 26.50 -3.40 13.15
C THR A 148 25.76 -3.24 14.48
N ARG A 149 25.14 -2.09 14.72
CA ARG A 149 24.16 -1.92 15.80
C ARG A 149 22.81 -2.19 15.19
N ALA A 150 22.18 -3.23 15.71
CA ALA A 150 20.79 -3.52 15.53
C ALA A 150 19.97 -2.24 15.75
N ILE A 151 18.92 -2.12 14.93
CA ILE A 151 17.80 -1.21 15.15
C ILE A 151 17.09 -1.73 16.41
N GLU A 152 17.60 -1.39 17.58
CA GLU A 152 16.97 -1.63 18.87
C GLU A 152 16.57 -0.27 19.46
N ASP A 153 15.27 -0.14 19.69
CA ASP A 153 14.56 0.89 20.43
C ASP A 153 14.69 2.36 19.96
N GLY A 154 13.68 2.80 19.20
CA GLY A 154 13.13 4.16 19.35
C GLY A 154 13.57 5.24 18.37
N ASP A 155 14.62 5.04 17.56
CA ASP A 155 15.06 6.03 16.56
C ASP A 155 14.18 6.00 15.31
N THR A 156 12.96 6.51 15.45
CA THR A 156 11.93 6.57 14.40
C THR A 156 12.14 7.82 13.55
N CYS A 157 13.28 7.93 12.87
CA CYS A 157 13.50 9.03 11.92
C CYS A 157 12.92 8.66 10.56
N VAL A 158 12.10 9.55 9.96
CA VAL A 158 11.55 9.39 8.62
C VAL A 158 12.23 10.42 7.70
N PRO A 159 13.35 10.06 7.04
CA PRO A 159 14.29 11.04 6.48
C PRO A 159 13.67 11.94 5.42
N TRP A 160 12.67 11.43 4.71
CA TRP A 160 11.99 12.14 3.64
C TRP A 160 10.93 13.12 4.18
N LEU A 161 10.37 12.94 5.38
CA LEU A 161 9.32 13.83 5.89
C LEU A 161 9.78 15.30 6.05
N HIS A 162 11.08 15.51 6.22
CA HIS A 162 11.72 16.83 6.34
C HIS A 162 12.24 17.41 5.01
N ALA A 163 12.03 16.72 3.87
CA ALA A 163 12.43 17.26 2.58
C ALA A 163 11.61 18.54 2.25
N PRO A 164 12.20 19.53 1.55
CA PRO A 164 11.54 20.80 1.26
C PRO A 164 10.14 20.60 0.64
N GLU A 165 9.15 21.43 0.97
CA GLU A 165 7.77 21.27 0.46
C GLU A 165 7.71 21.16 -1.09
N ASP A 166 8.65 21.80 -1.79
CA ASP A 166 8.81 21.78 -3.26
C ASP A 166 9.29 20.43 -3.83
N SER A 167 9.77 19.51 -3.00
CA SER A 167 10.24 18.18 -3.42
C SER A 167 9.12 17.12 -3.53
N TRP A 168 7.89 17.49 -3.15
CA TRP A 168 6.71 16.62 -3.09
C TRP A 168 5.63 16.97 -4.14
N LEU A 169 5.99 17.77 -5.14
CA LEU A 169 5.17 18.25 -6.26
C LEU A 169 5.83 17.90 -7.59
#